data_AF-A0A2D8R9R0-F1
#
_entry.id   AF-A0A2D8R9R0-F1
#
_cell.length_a   1.000
_cell.length_b   1.000
_cell.length_c   1.000
_cell.angle_alpha   90.00
_cell.angle_beta   90.00
_cell.angle_gamma   90.00
#
_symmetry.space_group_name_H-M   'P 1'
#
loop_
_entity.id
_entity.type
_entity.pdbx_description
1 polymer ?
#
loop_
_entity_poly.entity_id
_entity_poly.type
_entity_poly.pdbx_seq_one_letter_code
_entity_poly.pdbx_strand_id
1 'polypeptide(L)'
;MNERGKRFERGLHGASALSQAEIARLTGLALCEYTQSRLWQTAYASDALYLNHELQCRVGTGRATYHRFDSARRTHLIVFGQKMIVDKWQSALHGTGSLERWLTVREIRRYGFFGGRVSLCLALLQTCLHEFAHLLQTVERKRRYRSVHNSAFYATLHRLHDRLDLELAQHQLKALLPPQLASSDVFEASVAPPRRHDSEVASRPFAEGDPVVFQYRQQLVRAFIIKRNRVNYKLKGRGTHSGLIYRCHPSLLAPDLTVAP
;
A
#
# COMPACT_ATOMS: atom_id res chain seq x y z
N MET A 1 66.20 15.78 -23.53
CA MET A 1 65.55 14.69 -24.28
C MET A 1 65.01 13.70 -23.26
N ASN A 2 63.76 13.88 -22.84
CA ASN A 2 62.53 13.28 -23.39
C ASN A 2 62.44 11.77 -23.12
N GLU A 3 61.69 11.42 -22.07
CA GLU A 3 60.70 10.34 -22.13
C GLU A 3 59.38 10.82 -21.50
N ARG A 4 58.68 11.66 -22.29
CA ARG A 4 57.25 11.90 -22.15
C ARG A 4 56.53 10.61 -22.54
N GLY A 5 56.22 9.76 -21.56
CA GLY A 5 55.54 8.48 -21.84
C GLY A 5 54.79 7.83 -20.67
N LYS A 6 54.59 8.52 -19.54
CA LYS A 6 53.92 7.94 -18.35
C LYS A 6 52.81 8.78 -17.73
N ARG A 7 52.21 9.68 -18.51
CA ARG A 7 50.97 10.37 -18.14
C ARG A 7 50.01 10.22 -19.31
N PHE A 8 48.80 9.74 -19.03
CA PHE A 8 47.72 9.35 -19.94
C PHE A 8 47.58 7.85 -20.13
N GLU A 9 47.13 7.17 -19.07
CA GLU A 9 46.12 6.10 -19.13
C GLU A 9 45.91 5.54 -17.73
N ARG A 10 44.80 5.96 -17.12
CA ARG A 10 43.99 5.31 -16.06
C ARG A 10 43.28 6.38 -15.24
N GLY A 11 42.41 7.12 -15.92
CA GLY A 11 41.51 8.09 -15.32
C GLY A 11 40.12 7.97 -15.91
N LEU A 12 39.62 6.73 -16.11
CA LEU A 12 38.26 6.46 -16.58
C LEU A 12 37.78 5.10 -16.07
N HIS A 13 37.67 4.91 -14.75
CA HIS A 13 36.81 3.86 -14.19
C HIS A 13 36.31 4.25 -12.80
N GLY A 14 34.99 4.26 -12.66
CA GLY A 14 34.31 4.27 -11.37
C GLY A 14 33.39 5.46 -11.15
N ALA A 15 32.25 5.51 -11.85
CA ALA A 15 31.09 6.11 -11.22
C ALA A 15 30.83 5.33 -9.92
N SER A 16 31.13 5.94 -8.78
CA SER A 16 30.89 5.35 -7.46
C SER A 16 29.45 4.86 -7.40
N ALA A 17 29.24 3.55 -7.18
CA ALA A 17 27.91 3.02 -6.97
C ALA A 17 27.24 3.77 -5.81
N LEU A 18 26.03 4.27 -6.02
CA LEU A 18 25.28 5.00 -5.00
C LEU A 18 25.10 4.11 -3.76
N SER A 19 25.31 4.68 -2.57
CA SER A 19 25.03 3.98 -1.33
C SER A 19 23.53 3.68 -1.18
N GLN A 20 23.19 2.68 -0.36
CA GLN A 20 21.79 2.36 -0.07
C GLN A 20 21.02 3.56 0.51
N ALA A 21 21.67 4.39 1.33
CA ALA A 21 21.08 5.60 1.90
C ALA A 21 20.76 6.65 0.82
N GLU A 22 21.66 6.85 -0.14
CA GLU A 22 21.44 7.75 -1.27
C GLU A 22 20.31 7.26 -2.17
N ILE A 23 20.28 5.96 -2.49
CA ILE A 23 19.21 5.34 -3.26
C ILE A 23 17.87 5.52 -2.55
N ALA A 24 17.80 5.28 -1.24
CA ALA A 24 16.58 5.46 -0.47
C ALA A 24 16.11 6.93 -0.43
N ARG A 25 17.05 7.87 -0.30
CA ARG A 25 16.76 9.31 -0.32
C ARG A 25 16.21 9.73 -1.69
N LEU A 26 16.88 9.36 -2.78
CA LEU A 26 16.47 9.68 -4.15
C LEU A 26 15.13 9.03 -4.49
N THR A 27 14.91 7.78 -4.08
CA THR A 27 13.61 7.12 -4.20
C THR A 27 12.53 7.88 -3.43
N GLY A 28 12.81 8.35 -2.22
CA GLY A 28 11.88 9.17 -1.46
C GLY A 28 11.51 10.46 -2.18
N LEU A 29 12.48 11.11 -2.83
CA LEU A 29 12.24 12.30 -3.66
C LEU A 29 11.38 11.96 -4.88
N ALA A 30 11.62 10.82 -5.53
CA ALA A 30 10.79 10.33 -6.63
C ALA A 30 9.33 10.11 -6.20
N LEU A 31 9.10 9.55 -5.01
CA LEU A 31 7.74 9.39 -4.47
C LEU A 31 7.07 10.74 -4.16
N CYS A 32 7.84 11.72 -3.66
CA CYS A 32 7.36 13.08 -3.44
C CYS A 32 6.92 13.71 -4.77
N GLU A 33 7.81 13.70 -5.75
CA GLU A 33 7.58 14.25 -7.10
C GLU A 33 6.39 13.59 -7.79
N TYR A 34 6.32 12.25 -7.76
CA TYR A 34 5.19 11.52 -8.33
C TYR A 34 3.86 11.92 -7.68
N THR A 35 3.84 12.01 -6.34
CA THR A 35 2.62 12.36 -5.60
C THR A 35 2.21 13.81 -5.85
N GLN A 36 3.15 14.75 -5.89
CA GLN A 36 2.86 16.17 -6.10
C GLN A 36 2.48 16.47 -7.55
N SER A 37 3.28 16.04 -8.51
CA SER A 37 3.10 16.43 -9.91
C SER A 37 2.05 15.59 -10.62
N ARG A 38 2.06 14.26 -10.40
CA ARG A 38 1.19 13.33 -11.13
C ARG A 38 -0.14 13.10 -10.42
N LEU A 39 -0.14 12.84 -9.11
CA LEU A 39 -1.39 12.62 -8.38
C LEU A 39 -2.10 13.92 -8.04
N TRP A 40 -1.40 14.94 -7.52
CA TRP A 40 -2.06 16.17 -7.06
C TRP A 40 -2.29 17.18 -8.18
N GLN A 41 -1.22 17.74 -8.76
CA GLN A 41 -1.32 18.84 -9.71
C GLN A 41 -2.14 18.47 -10.96
N THR A 42 -1.90 17.29 -11.52
CA THR A 42 -2.54 16.87 -12.77
C THR A 42 -4.01 16.49 -12.58
N ALA A 43 -4.38 15.88 -11.45
CA ALA A 43 -5.69 15.24 -11.31
C ALA A 43 -6.66 15.91 -10.32
N TYR A 44 -6.18 16.72 -9.36
CA TYR A 44 -7.02 17.23 -8.28
C TYR A 44 -6.83 18.71 -7.95
N ALA A 45 -5.65 19.31 -8.18
CA ALA A 45 -5.38 20.68 -7.74
C ALA A 45 -6.32 21.74 -8.34
N SER A 46 -6.88 21.50 -9.52
CA SER A 46 -7.83 22.39 -10.21
C SER A 46 -9.30 22.11 -9.90
N ASP A 47 -9.62 21.02 -9.20
CA ASP A 47 -10.99 20.69 -8.83
C ASP A 47 -11.45 21.63 -7.70
N ALA A 48 -12.65 22.20 -7.86
CA ALA A 48 -13.22 23.19 -6.94
C ALA A 48 -13.27 22.72 -5.48
N LEU A 49 -13.41 21.40 -5.25
CA LEU A 49 -13.40 20.83 -3.90
C LEU A 49 -12.01 20.94 -3.22
N TYR A 50 -10.95 21.01 -4.02
CA TYR A 50 -9.56 20.92 -3.59
C TYR A 50 -8.77 22.23 -3.74
N LEU A 51 -9.34 23.23 -4.42
CA LEU A 51 -8.69 24.50 -4.79
C LEU A 51 -8.02 25.26 -3.63
N ASN A 52 -8.54 25.12 -2.41
CA ASN A 52 -8.03 25.80 -1.21
C ASN A 52 -7.12 24.92 -0.34
N HIS A 53 -6.67 23.78 -0.85
CA HIS A 53 -5.80 22.85 -0.15
C HIS A 53 -4.41 22.86 -0.81
N GLU A 54 -3.38 22.70 0.00
CA GLU A 54 -1.99 22.56 -0.47
C GLU A 54 -1.49 21.15 -0.16
N LEU A 55 -0.68 20.56 -1.05
CA LEU A 55 0.05 19.33 -0.78
C LEU A 55 1.57 19.58 -0.73
N GLN A 56 2.15 19.23 0.41
CA GLN A 56 3.59 19.14 0.62
C GLN A 56 4.01 17.68 0.79
N CYS A 57 5.06 17.28 0.08
CA CYS A 57 5.71 15.98 0.27
C CYS A 57 7.15 16.19 0.73
N ARG A 58 7.64 15.32 1.62
CA ARG A 58 9.05 15.32 2.03
C ARG A 58 9.57 13.93 2.33
N VAL A 59 10.90 13.81 2.31
CA VAL A 59 11.61 12.60 2.71
C VAL A 59 11.94 12.66 4.20
N GLY A 60 11.54 11.64 4.95
CA GLY A 60 11.90 11.44 6.35
C GLY A 60 12.85 10.26 6.53
N THR A 61 13.42 10.09 7.73
CA THR A 61 14.34 8.98 8.04
C THR A 61 13.64 7.74 8.61
N GLY A 62 12.31 7.76 8.74
CA GLY A 62 11.52 6.74 9.43
C GLY A 62 11.23 5.46 8.63
N ARG A 63 10.63 4.48 9.31
CA ARG A 63 10.16 3.17 8.77
C ARG A 63 8.70 3.17 8.28
N ALA A 64 8.02 4.31 8.38
CA ALA A 64 6.64 4.44 7.97
C ALA A 64 6.47 5.65 7.06
N THR A 65 5.38 5.63 6.32
CA THR A 65 4.77 6.81 5.73
C THR A 65 3.70 7.35 6.67
N TYR A 66 3.43 8.65 6.58
CA TYR A 66 2.24 9.19 7.22
C TYR A 66 1.75 10.46 6.52
N HIS A 67 0.43 10.61 6.53
CA HIS A 67 -0.28 11.82 6.17
C HIS A 67 -0.72 12.61 7.42
N ARG A 68 -0.43 13.91 7.43
CA ARG A 68 -0.90 14.89 8.42
C ARG A 68 -1.60 16.05 7.71
N PHE A 69 -2.65 16.57 8.34
CA PHE A 69 -3.36 17.76 7.88
C PHE A 69 -3.24 18.89 8.90
N ASP A 70 -2.82 20.07 8.44
CA ASP A 70 -2.86 21.32 9.18
C ASP A 70 -4.12 22.09 8.76
N SER A 71 -5.11 22.14 9.65
CA SER A 71 -6.40 22.79 9.37
C SER A 71 -6.31 24.32 9.31
N ALA A 72 -5.33 24.94 10.00
CA ALA A 72 -5.18 26.39 10.00
C ALA A 72 -4.63 26.89 8.65
N ARG A 73 -3.71 26.12 8.06
CA ARG A 73 -3.09 26.43 6.77
C ARG A 73 -3.73 25.72 5.58
N ARG A 74 -4.65 24.78 5.84
CA ARG A 74 -5.20 23.85 4.84
C ARG A 74 -4.13 23.06 4.07
N THR A 75 -3.00 22.81 4.72
CA THR A 75 -1.86 22.12 4.12
C THR A 75 -1.86 20.65 4.53
N HIS A 76 -1.72 19.78 3.54
CA HIS A 76 -1.51 18.35 3.70
C HIS A 76 -0.01 18.05 3.59
N LEU A 77 0.51 17.29 4.55
CA LEU A 77 1.89 16.82 4.57
C LEU A 77 1.91 15.30 4.44
N ILE A 78 2.58 14.79 3.40
CA ILE A 78 2.91 13.38 3.24
C ILE A 78 4.42 13.20 3.43
N VAL A 79 4.82 12.28 4.30
CA VAL A 79 6.24 11.97 4.54
C VAL A 79 6.56 10.56 4.06
N PHE A 80 7.55 10.43 3.18
CA PHE A 80 8.08 9.14 2.74
C PHE A 80 9.37 8.80 3.51
N GLY A 81 9.35 7.69 4.25
CA GLY A 81 10.47 7.26 5.09
C GLY A 81 11.57 6.53 4.32
N GLN A 82 12.83 6.93 4.49
CA GLN A 82 13.98 6.24 3.89
C GLN A 82 14.12 4.81 4.39
N LYS A 83 13.94 4.55 5.70
CA LYS A 83 14.00 3.18 6.22
C LYS A 83 12.83 2.34 5.70
N MET A 84 11.65 2.94 5.46
CA MET A 84 10.53 2.26 4.80
C MET A 84 10.93 1.78 3.39
N ILE A 85 11.57 2.65 2.62
CA ILE A 85 12.02 2.34 1.25
C ILE A 85 13.08 1.24 1.28
N VAL A 86 14.08 1.36 2.15
CA VAL A 86 15.12 0.34 2.35
C VAL A 86 14.49 -1.00 2.70
N ASP A 87 13.59 -1.01 3.69
CA ASP A 87 12.95 -2.23 4.16
C ASP A 87 12.08 -2.87 3.06
N LYS A 88 11.40 -2.09 2.20
CA LYS A 88 10.67 -2.59 1.02
C LYS A 88 11.60 -3.14 -0.05
N TRP A 89 12.68 -2.43 -0.34
CA TRP A 89 13.65 -2.84 -1.35
C TRP A 89 14.34 -4.14 -0.96
N GLN A 90 14.82 -4.26 0.27
CA GLN A 90 15.38 -5.51 0.81
C GLN A 90 14.34 -6.64 0.80
N SER A 91 13.09 -6.34 1.20
CA SER A 91 12.00 -7.32 1.11
C SER A 91 11.77 -7.83 -0.32
N ALA A 92 11.95 -7.00 -1.34
CA ALA A 92 11.80 -7.40 -2.74
C ALA A 92 12.97 -8.27 -3.23
N LEU A 93 14.20 -7.99 -2.79
CA LEU A 93 15.39 -8.74 -3.19
C LEU A 93 15.44 -10.18 -2.63
N HIS A 94 14.82 -10.43 -1.47
CA HIS A 94 14.92 -11.72 -0.77
C HIS A 94 13.84 -12.76 -1.12
N GLY A 95 12.97 -12.49 -2.11
CA GLY A 95 12.03 -13.46 -2.69
C GLY A 95 10.87 -13.91 -1.76
N THR A 96 9.63 -13.53 -2.10
CA THR A 96 8.36 -14.19 -1.75
C THR A 96 7.88 -14.33 -0.29
N GLY A 97 8.74 -14.12 0.71
CA GLY A 97 8.30 -14.11 2.13
C GLY A 97 8.16 -12.73 2.76
N SER A 98 8.84 -11.71 2.22
CA SER A 98 9.15 -10.48 2.97
C SER A 98 8.31 -9.26 2.58
N LEU A 99 7.74 -9.20 1.37
CA LEU A 99 6.90 -8.08 0.94
C LEU A 99 5.49 -8.12 1.54
N GLU A 100 4.93 -9.31 1.74
CA GLU A 100 3.57 -9.52 2.28
C GLU A 100 3.35 -8.97 3.70
N ARG A 101 4.43 -8.65 4.44
CA ARG A 101 4.33 -7.96 5.74
C ARG A 101 3.81 -6.53 5.61
N TRP A 102 3.96 -5.92 4.44
CA TRP A 102 3.57 -4.53 4.20
C TRP A 102 2.08 -4.42 3.95
N LEU A 103 1.43 -3.46 4.62
CA LEU A 103 0.02 -3.16 4.41
C LEU A 103 -0.29 -2.93 2.92
N THR A 104 0.56 -2.17 2.22
CA THR A 104 0.35 -1.86 0.79
C THR A 104 0.37 -3.12 -0.09
N VAL A 105 1.19 -4.11 0.24
CA VAL A 105 1.23 -5.38 -0.52
C VAL A 105 0.00 -6.23 -0.22
N ARG A 106 -0.41 -6.30 1.05
CA ARG A 106 -1.67 -6.97 1.42
C ARG A 106 -2.89 -6.32 0.78
N GLU A 107 -2.89 -4.99 0.61
CA GLU A 107 -3.94 -4.28 -0.11
C GLU A 107 -3.97 -4.67 -1.59
N ILE A 108 -2.79 -4.75 -2.25
CA ILE A 108 -2.67 -5.22 -3.63
C ILE A 108 -3.31 -6.61 -3.79
N ARG A 109 -2.92 -7.56 -2.94
CA ARG A 109 -3.45 -8.93 -2.99
C ARG A 109 -4.94 -8.99 -2.64
N ARG A 110 -5.35 -8.35 -1.55
CA ARG A 110 -6.72 -8.43 -1.01
C ARG A 110 -7.76 -7.81 -1.95
N TYR A 111 -7.43 -6.67 -2.54
CA TYR A 111 -8.37 -5.91 -3.38
C TYR A 111 -8.14 -6.12 -4.88
N GLY A 112 -7.17 -6.98 -5.25
CA GLY A 112 -6.85 -7.26 -6.64
C GLY A 112 -6.27 -6.06 -7.40
N PHE A 113 -5.75 -5.06 -6.68
CA PHE A 113 -5.13 -3.89 -7.32
C PHE A 113 -3.97 -4.32 -8.22
N PHE A 114 -3.78 -3.63 -9.34
CA PHE A 114 -2.79 -3.98 -10.37
C PHE A 114 -2.89 -5.42 -10.90
N GLY A 115 -4.09 -6.03 -10.79
CA GLY A 115 -4.31 -7.44 -11.12
C GLY A 115 -3.70 -8.40 -10.09
N GLY A 116 -3.44 -7.94 -8.87
CA GLY A 116 -2.79 -8.71 -7.81
C GLY A 116 -1.28 -8.88 -7.97
N ARG A 117 -0.67 -8.25 -9.00
CA ARG A 117 0.78 -8.30 -9.25
C ARG A 117 1.54 -7.50 -8.20
N VAL A 118 2.65 -8.06 -7.72
CA VAL A 118 3.53 -7.41 -6.75
C VAL A 118 4.92 -7.28 -7.35
N SER A 119 5.44 -6.07 -7.34
CA SER A 119 6.84 -5.72 -7.61
C SER A 119 7.23 -4.55 -6.70
N LEU A 120 8.52 -4.21 -6.62
CA LEU A 120 8.95 -3.04 -5.85
C LEU A 120 8.29 -1.75 -6.35
N CYS A 121 8.28 -1.55 -7.68
CA CYS A 121 7.64 -0.39 -8.30
C CYS A 121 6.15 -0.31 -7.94
N LEU A 122 5.41 -1.43 -8.03
CA LEU A 122 3.98 -1.48 -7.68
C LEU A 122 3.74 -1.25 -6.19
N ALA A 123 4.61 -1.78 -5.32
CA ALA A 123 4.52 -1.56 -3.88
C ALA A 123 4.78 -0.09 -3.50
N LEU A 124 5.69 0.59 -4.21
CA LEU A 124 5.96 2.02 -4.06
C LEU A 124 4.81 2.87 -4.61
N LEU A 125 4.29 2.53 -5.79
CA LEU A 125 3.13 3.19 -6.38
C LEU A 125 1.90 3.09 -5.47
N GLN A 126 1.61 1.89 -4.95
CA GLN A 126 0.55 1.71 -3.95
C GLN A 126 0.78 2.54 -2.70
N THR A 127 2.04 2.75 -2.30
CA THR A 127 2.36 3.60 -1.15
C THR A 127 1.98 5.06 -1.43
N CYS A 128 2.25 5.58 -2.63
CA CYS A 128 1.78 6.90 -3.05
C CYS A 128 0.25 6.98 -3.05
N LEU A 129 -0.45 6.00 -3.66
CA LEU A 129 -1.92 5.98 -3.70
C LEU A 129 -2.54 5.89 -2.31
N HIS A 130 -1.95 5.10 -1.41
CA HIS A 130 -2.42 4.91 -0.04
C HIS A 130 -2.35 6.22 0.76
N GLU A 131 -1.21 6.89 0.75
CA GLU A 131 -1.05 8.17 1.46
C GLU A 131 -1.90 9.27 0.82
N PHE A 132 -2.02 9.28 -0.50
CA PHE A 132 -2.87 10.22 -1.22
C PHE A 132 -4.37 10.00 -0.93
N ALA A 133 -4.81 8.75 -0.76
CA ALA A 133 -6.18 8.45 -0.35
C ALA A 133 -6.52 9.05 1.03
N HIS A 134 -5.56 9.12 1.97
CA HIS A 134 -5.76 9.81 3.25
C HIS A 134 -5.96 11.31 3.09
N LEU A 135 -5.25 11.94 2.13
CA LEU A 135 -5.46 13.35 1.78
C LEU A 135 -6.90 13.53 1.29
N LEU A 136 -7.30 12.81 0.24
CA LEU A 136 -8.63 12.95 -0.35
C LEU A 136 -9.74 12.67 0.67
N GLN A 137 -9.58 11.63 1.49
CA GLN A 137 -10.52 11.31 2.59
C GLN A 137 -10.64 12.47 3.59
N THR A 138 -9.55 13.20 3.85
CA THR A 138 -9.54 14.33 4.78
C THR A 138 -10.24 15.54 4.18
N VAL A 139 -9.97 15.88 2.91
CA VAL A 139 -10.66 16.97 2.20
C VAL A 139 -12.17 16.70 2.14
N GLU A 140 -12.55 15.46 1.84
CA GLU A 140 -13.96 15.02 1.78
C GLU A 140 -14.63 14.90 3.16
N ARG A 141 -13.92 15.18 4.26
CA ARG A 141 -14.40 15.08 5.65
C ARG A 141 -14.91 13.67 6.02
N LYS A 142 -14.37 12.63 5.36
CA LYS A 142 -14.74 11.23 5.59
C LYS A 142 -13.80 10.49 6.55
N ARG A 143 -12.78 11.17 7.06
CA ARG A 143 -11.88 10.64 8.09
C ARG A 143 -12.57 10.67 9.45
N ARG A 144 -12.60 9.54 10.16
CA ARG A 144 -13.25 9.40 11.48
C ARG A 144 -12.22 9.25 12.59
N TYR A 145 -12.53 9.77 13.76
CA TYR A 145 -11.67 9.62 14.95
C TYR A 145 -11.40 8.13 15.22
N ARG A 146 -10.12 7.77 15.37
CA ARG A 146 -9.61 6.39 15.57
C ARG A 146 -9.94 5.40 14.45
N SER A 147 -10.37 5.87 13.27
CA SER A 147 -10.70 5.02 12.13
C SER A 147 -10.27 5.68 10.81
N VAL A 148 -8.98 5.51 10.50
CA VAL A 148 -8.33 6.08 9.31
C VAL A 148 -8.57 5.22 8.07
N HIS A 149 -8.43 3.89 8.17
CA HIS A 149 -8.74 2.93 7.10
C HIS A 149 -10.20 2.44 7.17
N ASN A 150 -11.16 3.36 7.09
CA ASN A 150 -12.59 3.05 7.10
C ASN A 150 -13.13 2.75 5.68
N SER A 151 -14.43 2.45 5.56
CA SER A 151 -15.05 2.14 4.26
C SER A 151 -14.89 3.27 3.24
N ALA A 152 -14.95 4.53 3.68
CA ALA A 152 -14.75 5.67 2.81
C ALA A 152 -13.29 5.80 2.32
N PHE A 153 -12.31 5.45 3.17
CA PHE A 153 -10.90 5.36 2.73
C PHE A 153 -10.75 4.36 1.60
N TYR A 154 -11.27 3.14 1.77
CA TYR A 154 -11.14 2.11 0.73
C TYR A 154 -11.94 2.45 -0.53
N ALA A 155 -13.11 3.07 -0.42
CA ALA A 155 -13.84 3.57 -1.59
C ALA A 155 -13.02 4.62 -2.36
N THR A 156 -12.36 5.55 -1.66
CA THR A 156 -11.45 6.52 -2.27
C THR A 156 -10.26 5.86 -2.93
N LEU A 157 -9.65 4.85 -2.27
CA LEU A 157 -8.51 4.12 -2.81
C LEU A 157 -8.89 3.31 -4.06
N HIS A 158 -10.05 2.67 -4.08
CA HIS A 158 -10.59 2.01 -5.28
C HIS A 158 -10.77 2.99 -6.44
N ARG A 159 -11.43 4.13 -6.20
CA ARG A 159 -11.60 5.17 -7.23
C ARG A 159 -10.27 5.69 -7.78
N LEU A 160 -9.23 5.78 -6.95
CA LEU A 160 -7.89 6.15 -7.41
C LEU A 160 -7.30 5.08 -8.36
N HIS A 161 -7.49 3.80 -8.04
CA HIS A 161 -7.08 2.69 -8.90
C HIS A 161 -7.87 2.64 -10.20
N ASP A 162 -9.19 2.85 -10.16
CA ASP A 162 -10.05 2.81 -11.35
C ASP A 162 -9.71 3.92 -12.36
N ARG A 163 -9.16 5.05 -11.88
CA ARG A 163 -8.71 6.18 -12.70
C ARG A 163 -7.26 6.06 -13.16
N LEU A 164 -6.52 5.08 -12.66
CA LEU A 164 -5.10 4.95 -12.92
C LEU A 164 -4.86 4.19 -14.22
N ASP A 165 -4.26 4.83 -15.21
CA ASP A 165 -3.58 4.12 -16.28
C ASP A 165 -2.31 3.48 -15.71
N LEU A 166 -2.34 2.16 -15.53
CA LEU A 166 -1.27 1.43 -14.87
C LEU A 166 0.06 1.50 -15.62
N GLU A 167 0.03 1.37 -16.95
CA GLU A 167 1.26 1.34 -17.76
C GLU A 167 1.90 2.72 -17.75
N LEU A 168 1.09 3.78 -17.91
CA LEU A 168 1.56 5.15 -17.81
C LEU A 168 2.10 5.46 -16.41
N ALA A 169 1.39 5.04 -15.35
CA ALA A 169 1.79 5.27 -13.96
C ALA A 169 3.11 4.58 -13.62
N GLN A 170 3.29 3.33 -14.05
CA GLN A 170 4.55 2.60 -13.89
C GLN A 170 5.68 3.28 -14.65
N HIS A 171 5.45 3.64 -15.91
CA HIS A 171 6.46 4.33 -16.72
C HIS A 171 6.88 5.66 -16.06
N GLN A 172 5.91 6.48 -15.65
CA GLN A 172 6.18 7.76 -14.98
C GLN A 172 6.92 7.59 -13.67
N LEU A 173 6.55 6.61 -12.84
CA LEU A 173 7.25 6.36 -11.58
C LEU A 173 8.67 5.83 -11.84
N LYS A 174 8.84 4.83 -12.72
CA LYS A 174 10.15 4.28 -13.08
C LYS A 174 11.11 5.34 -13.62
N ALA A 175 10.60 6.30 -14.41
CA ALA A 175 11.40 7.40 -14.93
C ALA A 175 11.94 8.34 -13.83
N LEU A 176 11.31 8.37 -12.65
CA LEU A 176 11.77 9.15 -11.50
C LEU A 176 12.69 8.35 -10.56
N LEU A 177 12.64 7.01 -10.61
CA LEU A 177 13.39 6.15 -9.71
C LEU A 177 14.88 6.10 -10.07
N PRO A 178 15.77 5.88 -9.07
CA PRO A 178 17.16 5.54 -9.35
C PRO A 178 17.26 4.30 -10.25
N PRO A 179 18.23 4.26 -11.20
CA PRO A 179 18.37 3.13 -12.14
C PRO A 179 18.44 1.75 -11.47
N GLN A 180 19.04 1.67 -10.27
CA GLN A 180 19.15 0.43 -9.49
C GLN A 180 17.78 -0.16 -9.13
N LEU A 181 16.76 0.69 -8.94
CA LEU A 181 15.40 0.26 -8.59
C LEU A 181 14.49 0.21 -9.82
N ALA A 182 14.72 1.06 -10.82
CA ALA A 182 13.94 1.07 -12.07
C ALA A 182 14.03 -0.26 -12.81
N SER A 183 15.21 -0.92 -12.76
CA SER A 183 15.49 -2.22 -13.39
C SER A 183 15.05 -3.43 -12.54
N SER A 184 14.64 -3.20 -11.29
CA SER A 184 14.28 -4.27 -10.34
C SER A 184 12.83 -4.73 -10.55
N ASP A 185 12.55 -5.32 -11.70
CA ASP A 185 11.28 -6.00 -11.97
C ASP A 185 11.33 -7.44 -11.45
N VAL A 186 11.25 -7.60 -10.13
CA VAL A 186 10.96 -8.91 -9.53
C VAL A 186 9.44 -9.11 -9.64
N PHE A 187 9.02 -9.76 -10.72
CA PHE A 187 7.64 -10.21 -10.89
C PHE A 187 7.45 -11.50 -10.11
N GLU A 188 6.71 -11.46 -9.00
CA GLU A 188 6.06 -12.68 -8.55
C GLU A 188 4.88 -12.99 -9.46
N ALA A 189 4.83 -14.22 -9.96
CA ALA A 189 3.74 -14.72 -10.77
C ALA A 189 2.39 -14.40 -10.10
N SER A 190 1.44 -13.96 -10.94
CA SER A 190 0.06 -13.69 -10.57
C SER A 190 -0.53 -14.87 -9.82
N VAL A 191 -0.70 -14.75 -8.51
CA VAL A 191 -1.68 -15.58 -7.80
C VAL A 191 -3.02 -15.03 -8.27
N ALA A 192 -3.82 -15.89 -8.93
CA ALA A 192 -5.13 -15.54 -9.44
C ALA A 192 -5.85 -14.64 -8.43
N PRO A 193 -6.42 -13.48 -8.86
CA PRO A 193 -7.06 -12.59 -7.94
C PRO A 193 -8.08 -13.39 -7.12
N PRO A 194 -8.17 -13.19 -5.78
CA PRO A 194 -9.37 -13.66 -5.10
C PRO A 194 -10.53 -13.07 -5.89
N ARG A 195 -11.45 -13.95 -6.33
CA ARG A 195 -12.62 -13.56 -7.12
C ARG A 195 -13.16 -12.27 -6.51
N ARG A 196 -13.38 -11.26 -7.38
CA ARG A 196 -14.14 -10.07 -6.98
C ARG A 196 -15.33 -10.62 -6.19
N HIS A 197 -15.43 -10.26 -4.92
CA HIS A 197 -16.70 -10.45 -4.25
C HIS A 197 -17.62 -9.44 -4.93
N ASP A 198 -18.23 -9.90 -6.01
CA ASP A 198 -19.40 -9.29 -6.58
C ASP A 198 -20.30 -8.99 -5.39
N SER A 199 -20.54 -7.70 -5.25
CA SER A 199 -21.36 -7.14 -4.19
C SER A 199 -22.81 -7.45 -4.54
N GLU A 200 -23.15 -8.74 -4.57
CA GLU A 200 -24.48 -9.23 -4.95
C GLU A 200 -24.74 -10.65 -4.43
N VAL A 201 -24.28 -10.94 -3.21
CA VAL A 201 -25.09 -11.77 -2.33
C VAL A 201 -25.51 -10.86 -1.20
N ALA A 202 -26.79 -10.51 -1.17
CA ALA A 202 -27.46 -9.97 0.01
C ALA A 202 -27.39 -11.01 1.13
N SER A 203 -26.21 -11.23 1.72
CA SER A 203 -26.04 -12.09 2.87
C SER A 203 -26.46 -11.27 4.08
N ARG A 204 -27.53 -11.70 4.73
CA ARG A 204 -27.94 -11.16 6.02
C ARG A 204 -26.71 -11.09 6.94
N PRO A 205 -26.56 -10.01 7.72
CA PRO A 205 -25.47 -9.94 8.69
C PRO A 205 -25.56 -11.13 9.66
N PHE A 206 -24.42 -11.79 9.88
CA PHE A 206 -24.32 -12.92 10.81
C PHE A 206 -24.89 -12.57 12.19
N ALA A 207 -25.69 -13.49 12.74
CA ALA A 207 -26.25 -13.41 14.09
C ALA A 207 -25.30 -14.03 15.12
N GLU A 208 -25.55 -13.76 16.40
CA GLU A 208 -24.87 -14.48 17.49
C GLU A 208 -25.25 -15.97 17.42
N GLY A 209 -24.26 -16.85 17.52
CA GLY A 209 -24.41 -18.28 17.32
C GLY A 209 -24.04 -18.78 15.92
N ASP A 210 -24.01 -17.91 14.89
CA ASP A 210 -23.75 -18.37 13.52
C ASP A 210 -22.36 -19.00 13.39
N PRO A 211 -22.25 -20.16 12.73
CA PRO A 211 -20.98 -20.79 12.44
C PRO A 211 -20.33 -20.10 11.23
N VAL A 212 -19.09 -19.68 11.41
CA VAL A 212 -18.33 -18.93 10.40
C VAL A 212 -16.92 -19.47 10.23
N VAL A 213 -16.36 -19.25 9.04
CA VAL A 213 -14.95 -19.49 8.74
C VAL A 213 -14.26 -18.20 8.33
N PHE A 214 -12.98 -18.08 8.68
CA PHE A 214 -12.11 -16.98 8.25
C PHE A 214 -10.65 -17.42 8.24
N GLN A 215 -9.81 -16.70 7.50
CA GLN A 215 -8.39 -17.00 7.43
C GLN A 215 -7.61 -16.20 8.49
N TYR A 216 -6.76 -16.88 9.26
CA TYR A 216 -5.87 -16.27 10.25
C TYR A 216 -4.49 -16.90 10.15
N ARG A 217 -3.45 -16.09 9.88
CA ARG A 217 -2.06 -16.56 9.69
C ARG A 217 -1.96 -17.73 8.71
N GLN A 218 -2.61 -17.59 7.56
CA GLN A 218 -2.71 -18.61 6.49
C GLN A 218 -3.47 -19.89 6.85
N GLN A 219 -3.97 -20.01 8.08
CA GLN A 219 -4.81 -21.14 8.50
C GLN A 219 -6.29 -20.79 8.41
N LEU A 220 -7.12 -21.75 8.01
CA LEU A 220 -8.57 -21.62 8.04
C LEU A 220 -9.07 -21.87 9.47
N VAL A 221 -9.67 -20.85 10.08
CA VAL A 221 -10.22 -20.92 11.44
C VAL A 221 -11.74 -21.04 11.36
N ARG A 222 -12.28 -22.08 12.01
CA ARG A 222 -13.72 -22.24 12.23
C ARG A 222 -14.10 -21.64 13.57
N ALA A 223 -15.20 -20.90 13.63
CA ALA A 223 -15.62 -20.21 14.85
C ALA A 223 -17.14 -19.99 14.91
N PHE A 224 -17.63 -19.62 16.10
CA PHE A 224 -19.00 -19.13 16.29
C PHE A 224 -18.99 -17.62 16.57
N ILE A 225 -19.99 -16.90 16.06
CA ILE A 225 -20.22 -15.50 16.44
C ILE A 225 -20.66 -15.46 17.90
N ILE A 226 -19.90 -14.76 18.75
CA ILE A 226 -20.28 -14.51 20.15
C ILE A 226 -21.00 -13.19 20.28
N LYS A 227 -20.55 -12.18 19.52
CA LYS A 227 -21.10 -10.83 19.62
C LYS A 227 -20.93 -10.05 18.34
N ARG A 228 -21.99 -9.34 17.93
CA ARG A 228 -21.92 -8.34 16.88
C ARG A 228 -21.58 -6.97 17.45
N ASN A 229 -20.50 -6.36 16.97
CA ASN A 229 -20.22 -4.94 17.18
C ASN A 229 -20.48 -4.17 15.88
N ARG A 230 -20.54 -2.84 15.97
CA ARG A 230 -20.82 -1.96 14.83
C ARG A 230 -19.85 -2.12 13.64
N VAL A 231 -18.62 -2.62 13.89
CA VAL A 231 -17.53 -2.68 12.90
C VAL A 231 -16.89 -4.08 12.79
N ASN A 232 -17.11 -4.97 13.76
CA ASN A 232 -16.50 -6.30 13.79
C ASN A 232 -17.39 -7.30 14.55
N TYR A 233 -17.10 -8.58 14.37
CA TYR A 233 -17.65 -9.66 15.17
C TYR A 233 -16.61 -10.18 16.15
N LYS A 234 -17.05 -10.47 17.38
CA LYS A 234 -16.28 -11.25 18.35
C LYS A 234 -16.61 -12.73 18.13
N LEU A 235 -15.59 -13.57 18.00
CA LEU A 235 -15.74 -14.97 17.60
C LEU A 235 -15.10 -15.91 18.62
N LYS A 236 -15.67 -17.10 18.80
CA LYS A 236 -15.10 -18.20 19.59
C LYS A 236 -14.59 -19.28 18.64
N GLY A 237 -13.27 -19.54 18.65
CA GLY A 237 -12.69 -20.59 17.81
C GLY A 237 -13.21 -21.99 18.17
N ARG A 238 -13.22 -22.88 17.17
CA ARG A 238 -13.62 -24.30 17.26
C ARG A 238 -12.45 -25.21 16.89
N GLY A 239 -12.56 -26.50 17.25
CA GLY A 239 -11.55 -27.51 16.93
C GLY A 239 -10.19 -27.18 17.53
N THR A 240 -9.15 -27.16 16.70
CA THR A 240 -7.78 -26.76 17.08
C THR A 240 -7.65 -25.33 17.60
N HIS A 241 -8.67 -24.50 17.41
CA HIS A 241 -8.74 -23.12 17.90
C HIS A 241 -9.71 -22.95 19.08
N SER A 242 -10.15 -24.05 19.71
CA SER A 242 -11.02 -24.01 20.88
C SER A 242 -10.38 -23.21 22.03
N GLY A 243 -11.18 -22.39 22.71
CA GLY A 243 -10.72 -21.51 23.80
C GLY A 243 -10.14 -20.17 23.33
N LEU A 244 -9.88 -19.99 22.03
CA LEU A 244 -9.38 -18.73 21.49
C LEU A 244 -10.51 -17.78 21.09
N ILE A 245 -10.27 -16.48 21.29
CA ILE A 245 -11.21 -15.41 20.93
C ILE A 245 -10.61 -14.57 19.81
N TYR A 246 -11.41 -14.35 18.78
CA TYR A 246 -11.00 -13.54 17.63
C TYR A 246 -11.91 -12.32 17.47
N ARG A 247 -11.39 -11.30 16.79
CA ARG A 247 -12.17 -10.17 16.28
C ARG A 247 -11.97 -10.07 14.79
N CYS A 248 -13.05 -10.20 14.03
CA CYS A 248 -12.98 -10.23 12.57
C CYS A 248 -13.93 -9.20 11.96
N HIS A 249 -13.49 -8.55 10.89
CA HIS A 249 -14.36 -7.66 10.10
C HIS A 249 -15.37 -8.51 9.32
N PRO A 250 -16.63 -8.07 9.13
CA PRO A 250 -17.64 -8.84 8.41
C PRO A 250 -17.18 -9.34 7.03
N SER A 251 -16.42 -8.52 6.29
CA SER A 251 -15.91 -8.88 4.95
C SER A 251 -14.81 -9.95 4.92
N LEU A 252 -14.40 -10.47 6.08
CA LEU A 252 -13.44 -11.55 6.22
C LEU A 252 -14.11 -12.87 6.67
N LEU A 253 -15.41 -12.84 6.91
CA LEU A 253 -16.20 -13.98 7.36
C LEU A 253 -16.94 -14.61 6.19
N ALA A 254 -16.94 -15.93 6.14
CA ALA A 254 -17.84 -16.72 5.31
C ALA A 254 -18.65 -17.68 6.20
N PRO A 255 -19.86 -18.08 5.80
CA PRO A 255 -20.62 -19.09 6.54
C PRO A 255 -19.87 -20.42 6.56
N ASP A 256 -19.84 -21.10 7.71
CA ASP A 256 -19.30 -22.45 7.84
C ASP A 256 -20.39 -23.47 7.50
N LEU A 257 -20.44 -23.88 6.24
CA LEU A 257 -21.44 -24.83 5.71
C LEU A 257 -21.23 -26.27 6.18
N THR A 258 -20.19 -26.53 7.00
CA THR A 258 -19.93 -27.87 7.56
C THR A 258 -20.73 -28.16 8.83
N VAL A 259 -21.49 -27.18 9.31
CA VAL A 259 -22.44 -27.34 10.42
C VAL A 259 -23.84 -27.36 9.81
N ALA A 260 -24.45 -28.55 9.76
CA ALA A 260 -25.87 -28.67 9.45
C ALA A 260 -26.70 -27.94 10.53
N PRO A 261 -27.89 -27.39 10.19
CA PRO A 261 -28.74 -26.65 11.13
C PRO A 261 -29.13 -27.47 12.36
#